data_AF-A0A5A7PR42-F1
#
_entry.id   AF-A0A5A7PR42-F1
#
_cell.length_a   1.000
_cell.length_b   1.000
_cell.length_c   1.000
_cell.angle_alpha   90.00
_cell.angle_beta   90.00
_cell.angle_gamma   90.00
#
_symmetry.space_group_name_H-M   'P 1'
#
loop_
_entity.id
_entity.type
_entity.pdbx_description
1 polymer ?
#
loop_
_entity_poly.entity_id
_entity_poly.type
_entity_poly.pdbx_seq_one_letter_code
_entity_poly.pdbx_strand_id
1 'polypeptide(L)'
;MADFHLPSVGFDTSSASTETYRFFLNECWDIVTGSEHLGMRVLHPETPLPSDLNNFFLINLSNGETQLNREISLTLVARKSDLYLVGFKSQFIVWFFNDVSRAIMESIFPQNDGAGILYQCLPFTASYIHLEGRGKITLGRTTFDLGIGRMHTSISQLFYLHTTDQARDCIVSKAILNYVQMICEPLRLKKLCGKIESVAQPTEDGVYRTCKPSAYDVSCQNNWGTMSDRAHEQSNLTDTFRPQILMDGNEEIDGCLCLDNAGEIKNVVNCLKSKNPGSGGRKIKTGGKAKYFDHVLPPAGFLRTPGCTRLLTDDVAFNRPVMGLPCAKGGMAAVRLLTEVAEG
;
A
#
# COMPACT_ATOMS: atom_id res chain seq x y z
N MET A 1 -15.31 -1.95 29.52
CA MET A 1 -15.64 -0.82 28.62
C MET A 1 -16.64 -1.36 27.60
N ALA A 2 -17.12 -0.57 26.63
CA ALA A 2 -17.78 -1.18 25.48
C ALA A 2 -16.70 -1.66 24.50
N ASP A 3 -16.73 -2.91 24.08
CA ASP A 3 -15.73 -3.48 23.18
C ASP A 3 -15.94 -2.92 21.77
N PHE A 4 -15.12 -1.91 21.41
CA PHE A 4 -15.19 -1.24 20.12
C PHE A 4 -14.59 -2.13 19.03
N HIS A 5 -15.40 -3.02 18.47
CA HIS A 5 -15.02 -3.83 17.33
C HIS A 5 -15.13 -3.02 16.03
N LEU A 6 -13.97 -2.74 15.43
CA LEU A 6 -13.88 -2.26 14.05
C LEU A 6 -14.47 -3.31 13.09
N PRO A 7 -15.20 -2.89 12.03
CA PRO A 7 -15.64 -3.83 11.01
C PRO A 7 -14.43 -4.45 10.32
N SER A 8 -14.50 -5.76 10.04
CA SER A 8 -13.39 -6.52 9.48
C SER A 8 -13.84 -7.53 8.43
N VAL A 9 -12.99 -7.72 7.41
CA VAL A 9 -13.16 -8.71 6.33
C VAL A 9 -12.01 -9.69 6.32
N GLY A 10 -12.27 -10.91 5.83
CA GLY A 10 -11.28 -11.98 5.73
C GLY A 10 -10.97 -12.35 4.29
N PHE A 11 -9.70 -12.65 3.98
CA PHE A 11 -9.31 -13.25 2.71
C PHE A 11 -8.12 -14.19 2.89
N ASP A 12 -8.35 -15.48 2.67
CA ASP A 12 -7.31 -16.52 2.64
C ASP A 12 -6.82 -16.71 1.20
N THR A 13 -5.52 -16.56 0.98
CA THR A 13 -4.91 -16.77 -0.34
C THR A 13 -4.68 -18.23 -0.71
N SER A 14 -4.82 -19.18 0.25
CA SER A 14 -4.65 -20.61 -0.03
C SER A 14 -5.87 -21.21 -0.75
N SER A 15 -7.08 -20.77 -0.39
CA SER A 15 -8.36 -21.17 -0.99
C SER A 15 -8.95 -20.15 -1.97
N ALA A 16 -8.15 -19.18 -2.42
CA ALA A 16 -8.60 -18.11 -3.28
C ALA A 16 -9.03 -18.57 -4.69
N SER A 17 -10.10 -17.96 -5.17
CA SER A 17 -10.69 -18.17 -6.50
C SER A 17 -11.23 -16.84 -7.02
N THR A 18 -11.65 -16.78 -8.29
CA THR A 18 -12.36 -15.58 -8.80
C THR A 18 -13.67 -15.33 -8.03
N GLU A 19 -14.30 -16.35 -7.45
CA GLU A 19 -15.52 -16.21 -6.67
C GLU A 19 -15.26 -15.70 -5.24
N THR A 20 -14.32 -16.30 -4.50
CA THR A 20 -14.01 -15.86 -3.14
C THR A 20 -13.37 -14.47 -3.12
N TYR A 21 -12.58 -14.13 -4.14
CA TYR A 21 -12.06 -12.76 -4.32
C TYR A 21 -13.17 -11.73 -4.60
N ARG A 22 -14.17 -12.06 -5.43
CA ARG A 22 -15.35 -11.20 -5.63
C ARG A 22 -16.17 -11.03 -4.36
N PHE A 23 -16.37 -12.12 -3.61
CA PHE A 23 -17.08 -12.08 -2.32
C PHE A 23 -16.37 -11.12 -1.35
N PHE A 24 -15.05 -11.27 -1.17
CA PHE A 24 -14.22 -10.38 -0.37
C PHE A 24 -14.31 -8.90 -0.79
N LEU A 25 -14.28 -8.59 -2.11
CA LEU A 25 -14.47 -7.21 -2.58
C LEU A 25 -15.89 -6.67 -2.32
N ASN A 26 -16.92 -7.52 -2.35
CA ASN A 26 -18.28 -7.11 -1.99
C ASN A 26 -18.40 -6.76 -0.51
N GLU A 27 -17.89 -7.61 0.40
CA GLU A 27 -17.86 -7.28 1.83
C GLU A 27 -17.06 -5.99 2.11
N CYS A 28 -15.97 -5.75 1.37
CA CYS A 28 -15.25 -4.48 1.41
C CYS A 28 -16.15 -3.30 0.98
N TRP A 29 -16.88 -3.41 -0.14
CA TRP A 29 -17.79 -2.34 -0.59
C TRP A 29 -18.90 -2.04 0.44
N ASP A 30 -19.45 -3.06 1.09
CA ASP A 30 -20.52 -2.90 2.08
C ASP A 30 -20.04 -2.18 3.36
N ILE A 31 -18.75 -2.27 3.70
CA ILE A 31 -18.13 -1.57 4.85
C ILE A 31 -17.75 -0.11 4.55
N VAL A 32 -17.48 0.22 3.29
CA VAL A 32 -16.86 1.52 2.91
C VAL A 32 -17.79 2.47 2.17
N THR A 33 -18.90 1.97 1.62
CA THR A 33 -19.89 2.78 0.89
C THR A 33 -20.79 3.55 1.86
N GLY A 34 -20.66 4.88 1.87
CA GLY A 34 -21.45 5.76 2.73
C GLY A 34 -22.71 6.35 2.08
N SER A 35 -22.74 6.45 0.74
CA SER A 35 -23.90 6.95 -0.03
C SER A 35 -23.77 6.60 -1.52
N GLU A 36 -24.65 7.15 -2.36
CA GLU A 36 -24.53 7.11 -3.83
C GLU A 36 -24.65 8.51 -4.45
N HIS A 37 -24.04 8.69 -5.62
CA HIS A 37 -24.22 9.87 -6.48
C HIS A 37 -24.33 9.42 -7.94
N LEU A 38 -25.40 9.84 -8.64
CA LEU A 38 -25.72 9.42 -10.02
C LEU A 38 -25.71 7.88 -10.24
N GLY A 39 -26.00 7.11 -9.19
CA GLY A 39 -25.92 5.64 -9.19
C GLY A 39 -24.48 5.11 -9.34
N MET A 40 -23.51 5.83 -8.79
CA MET A 40 -22.17 5.37 -8.44
C MET A 40 -22.07 5.32 -6.91
N ARG A 41 -21.45 4.28 -6.35
CA ARG A 41 -21.15 4.22 -4.91
C ARG A 41 -20.25 5.38 -4.52
N VAL A 42 -20.47 5.95 -3.35
CA VAL A 42 -19.64 7.01 -2.76
C VAL A 42 -19.11 6.52 -1.42
N LEU A 43 -17.81 6.67 -1.17
CA LEU A 43 -17.20 6.30 0.10
C LEU A 43 -17.78 7.12 1.27
N HIS A 44 -17.56 6.67 2.51
CA HIS A 44 -17.85 7.50 3.68
C HIS A 44 -17.14 8.87 3.62
N PRO A 45 -17.72 9.94 4.22
CA PRO A 45 -17.06 11.23 4.33
C PRO A 45 -15.81 11.15 5.21
N GLU A 46 -14.80 11.99 4.91
CA GLU A 46 -13.69 12.21 5.84
C GLU A 46 -14.21 12.75 7.18
N THR A 47 -13.83 12.10 8.28
CA THR A 47 -14.27 12.47 9.62
C THR A 47 -13.59 13.77 10.08
N PRO A 48 -14.32 14.71 10.74
CA PRO A 48 -13.72 15.94 11.28
C PRO A 48 -12.61 15.71 12.30
N LEU A 49 -12.61 14.52 12.93
CA LEU A 49 -11.57 14.03 13.82
C LEU A 49 -10.78 12.92 13.08
N PRO A 50 -9.48 13.12 12.79
CA PRO A 50 -8.64 12.08 12.17
C PRO A 50 -8.44 10.83 13.06
N SER A 51 -8.76 10.93 14.34
CA SER A 51 -8.74 9.84 15.33
C SER A 51 -10.10 9.17 15.55
N ASP A 52 -11.12 9.49 14.74
CA ASP A 52 -12.41 8.80 14.80
C ASP A 52 -12.26 7.37 14.25
N LEU A 53 -12.31 6.39 15.15
CA LEU A 53 -12.16 4.97 14.82
C LEU A 53 -13.23 4.47 13.83
N ASN A 54 -14.38 5.14 13.73
CA ASN A 54 -15.42 4.77 12.78
C ASN A 54 -14.99 4.95 11.31
N ASN A 55 -13.97 5.77 11.03
CA ASN A 55 -13.40 5.91 9.68
C ASN A 55 -12.41 4.78 9.32
N PHE A 56 -12.16 3.81 10.20
CA PHE A 56 -11.24 2.71 9.93
C PHE A 56 -11.97 1.38 9.78
N PHE A 57 -11.37 0.47 9.02
CA PHE A 57 -11.77 -0.93 8.96
C PHE A 57 -10.52 -1.83 8.82
N LEU A 58 -10.72 -3.11 9.10
CA LEU A 58 -9.65 -4.10 9.16
C LEU A 58 -9.76 -5.10 8.01
N ILE A 59 -8.62 -5.47 7.42
CA ILE A 59 -8.54 -6.50 6.38
C ILE A 59 -7.62 -7.60 6.89
N ASN A 60 -8.20 -8.73 7.26
CA ASN A 60 -7.48 -9.91 7.73
C ASN A 60 -7.08 -10.76 6.51
N LEU A 61 -5.78 -10.79 6.21
CA LEU A 61 -5.20 -11.63 5.18
C LEU A 61 -4.53 -12.84 5.82
N SER A 62 -4.84 -14.04 5.35
CA SER A 62 -4.09 -15.26 5.67
C SER A 62 -3.73 -16.03 4.40
N ASN A 63 -2.92 -17.08 4.55
CA ASN A 63 -2.40 -17.85 3.42
C ASN A 63 -2.37 -19.36 3.68
N GLY A 64 -3.18 -19.86 4.62
CA GLY A 64 -3.26 -21.28 5.01
C GLY A 64 -2.00 -21.88 5.65
N GLU A 65 -0.86 -21.19 5.62
CA GLU A 65 0.36 -21.66 6.28
C GLU A 65 0.18 -21.63 7.81
N THR A 66 0.74 -22.61 8.51
CA THR A 66 0.70 -22.67 9.97
C THR A 66 2.09 -22.84 10.56
N GLN A 67 2.34 -22.17 11.69
CA GLN A 67 3.56 -22.30 12.48
C GLN A 67 3.21 -22.38 13.97
N LEU A 68 3.76 -23.36 14.69
CA LEU A 68 3.48 -23.59 16.13
C LEU A 68 1.97 -23.62 16.44
N ASN A 69 1.20 -24.29 15.59
CA ASN A 69 -0.27 -24.40 15.65
C ASN A 69 -1.01 -23.05 15.59
N ARG A 70 -0.44 -22.05 14.91
CA ARG A 70 -1.07 -20.76 14.60
C ARG A 70 -1.03 -20.50 13.09
N GLU A 71 -2.12 -20.00 12.54
CA GLU A 71 -2.20 -19.52 11.16
C GLU A 71 -1.30 -18.30 10.95
N ILE A 72 -0.64 -18.24 9.79
CA ILE A 72 0.14 -17.08 9.37
C ILE A 72 -0.83 -16.06 8.76
N SER A 73 -1.04 -14.96 9.49
CA SER A 73 -2.01 -13.93 9.11
C SER A 73 -1.56 -12.52 9.48
N LEU A 74 -2.11 -11.53 8.77
CA LEU A 74 -1.88 -10.10 8.93
C LEU A 74 -3.22 -9.38 8.99
N THR A 75 -3.31 -8.35 9.82
CA THR A 75 -4.44 -7.40 9.78
C THR A 75 -3.97 -6.09 9.19
N LEU A 76 -4.32 -5.79 7.94
CA LEU A 76 -4.14 -4.44 7.38
C LEU A 76 -5.18 -3.50 8.00
N VAL A 77 -4.83 -2.22 8.10
CA VAL A 77 -5.74 -1.15 8.55
C VAL A 77 -5.94 -0.17 7.40
N ALA A 78 -7.20 0.07 7.05
CA ALA A 78 -7.60 0.94 5.94
C ALA A 78 -8.58 2.02 6.40
N ARG A 79 -8.49 3.22 5.80
CA ARG A 79 -9.52 4.25 5.95
C ARG A 79 -10.69 3.99 5.02
N LYS A 80 -11.92 4.13 5.51
CA LYS A 80 -13.15 4.05 4.71
C LYS A 80 -13.28 5.24 3.75
N SER A 81 -12.89 6.44 4.19
CA SER A 81 -13.11 7.68 3.43
C SER A 81 -12.33 7.82 2.13
N ASP A 82 -11.22 7.09 1.97
CA ASP A 82 -10.37 7.14 0.78
C ASP A 82 -9.70 5.80 0.40
N LEU A 83 -9.95 4.70 1.12
CA LEU A 83 -9.31 3.39 0.91
C LEU A 83 -7.78 3.44 1.02
N TYR A 84 -7.23 4.33 1.85
CA TYR A 84 -5.80 4.42 2.10
C TYR A 84 -5.38 3.46 3.22
N LEU A 85 -4.34 2.64 2.97
CA LEU A 85 -3.75 1.77 3.99
C LEU A 85 -2.88 2.61 4.93
N VAL A 86 -3.22 2.62 6.22
CA VAL A 86 -2.52 3.40 7.26
C VAL A 86 -1.50 2.57 8.04
N GLY A 87 -1.58 1.25 7.96
CA GLY A 87 -0.65 0.35 8.61
C GLY A 87 -1.07 -1.11 8.50
N PHE A 88 -0.33 -1.98 9.17
CA PHE A 88 -0.67 -3.39 9.35
C PHE A 88 -0.15 -3.92 10.67
N LYS A 89 -0.88 -4.87 11.25
CA LYS A 89 -0.47 -5.67 12.39
C LYS A 89 -0.01 -7.05 11.90
N SER A 90 1.22 -7.43 12.24
CA SER A 90 1.67 -8.82 12.24
C SER A 90 1.50 -9.43 13.66
N GLN A 91 2.13 -10.57 13.94
CA GLN A 91 1.94 -11.35 15.17
C GLN A 91 1.88 -10.48 16.45
N PHE A 92 2.96 -9.75 16.76
CA PHE A 92 3.06 -8.84 17.91
C PHE A 92 3.55 -7.43 17.55
N ILE A 93 3.73 -7.12 16.26
CA ILE A 93 4.24 -5.81 15.80
C ILE A 93 3.16 -5.09 14.99
N VAL A 94 2.88 -3.84 15.34
CA VAL A 94 2.02 -2.92 14.60
C VAL A 94 2.91 -1.93 13.86
N TRP A 95 2.87 -2.01 12.54
CA TRP A 95 3.59 -1.16 11.61
C TRP A 95 2.65 -0.09 11.07
N PHE A 96 3.09 1.16 11.01
CA PHE A 96 2.29 2.27 10.50
C PHE A 96 3.16 3.31 9.79
N PHE A 97 2.56 4.06 8.87
CA PHE A 97 3.26 5.03 8.05
C PHE A 97 3.50 6.36 8.79
N ASN A 98 4.49 7.16 8.36
CA ASN A 98 4.86 8.38 9.10
C ASN A 98 3.83 9.53 9.01
N ASP A 99 2.82 9.42 8.14
CA ASP A 99 1.63 10.27 8.09
C ASP A 99 0.50 9.82 9.03
N VAL A 100 0.72 8.78 9.84
CA VAL A 100 -0.24 8.19 10.77
C VAL A 100 0.27 8.32 12.21
N SER A 101 -0.58 8.78 13.12
CA SER A 101 -0.15 8.94 14.53
C SER A 101 -0.16 7.60 15.26
N ARG A 102 0.83 7.39 16.12
CA ARG A 102 0.93 6.18 16.97
C ARG A 102 -0.32 5.98 17.82
N ALA A 103 -0.90 7.07 18.34
CA ALA A 103 -2.10 7.03 19.18
C ALA A 103 -3.34 6.46 18.44
N ILE A 104 -3.48 6.69 17.13
CA ILE A 104 -4.54 6.04 16.32
C ILE A 104 -4.32 4.52 16.32
N MET A 105 -3.10 4.07 16.04
CA MET A 105 -2.77 2.64 15.99
C MET A 105 -2.89 1.96 17.36
N GLU A 106 -2.54 2.66 18.45
CA GLU A 106 -2.75 2.20 19.83
C GLU A 106 -4.23 2.12 20.23
N SER A 107 -5.08 2.94 19.60
CA SER A 107 -6.54 2.89 19.79
C SER A 107 -7.20 1.78 18.95
N ILE A 108 -6.56 1.38 17.84
CA ILE A 108 -7.02 0.31 16.93
C ILE A 108 -6.57 -1.08 17.42
N PHE A 109 -5.38 -1.20 18.03
CA PHE A 109 -4.81 -2.47 18.52
C PHE A 109 -4.35 -2.37 19.98
N PRO A 110 -5.23 -2.05 20.96
CA PRO A 110 -4.84 -1.79 22.34
C PRO A 110 -3.95 -2.88 22.96
N GLN A 111 -2.98 -2.45 23.78
CA GLN A 111 -2.17 -3.38 24.57
C GLN A 111 -3.03 -3.99 25.66
N ASN A 112 -3.27 -5.30 25.56
CA ASN A 112 -3.93 -6.09 26.60
C ASN A 112 -2.91 -6.60 27.63
N ASP A 113 -3.32 -6.70 28.90
CA ASP A 113 -2.46 -6.89 30.10
C ASP A 113 -1.66 -8.20 30.16
N GLY A 114 -0.65 -8.34 29.30
CA GLY A 114 0.29 -9.46 29.29
C GLY A 114 1.02 -9.70 27.96
N ALA A 115 0.50 -9.18 26.84
CA ALA A 115 1.10 -9.35 25.51
C ALA A 115 1.59 -8.00 24.96
N GLY A 116 2.90 -7.75 25.05
CA GLY A 116 3.52 -6.49 24.63
C GLY A 116 3.48 -6.28 23.12
N ILE A 117 2.48 -5.53 22.64
CA ILE A 117 2.40 -5.08 21.24
C ILE A 117 3.47 -4.01 20.99
N LEU A 118 4.35 -4.25 20.02
CA LEU A 118 5.42 -3.33 19.63
C LEU A 118 4.95 -2.41 18.49
N TYR A 119 5.08 -1.11 18.67
CA TYR A 119 4.69 -0.10 17.68
C TYR A 119 5.90 0.39 16.88
N GLN A 120 5.81 0.36 15.55
CA GLN A 120 6.91 0.71 14.64
C GLN A 120 6.45 1.67 13.54
N CYS A 121 7.01 2.88 13.54
CA CYS A 121 6.79 3.88 12.49
C CYS A 121 7.72 3.61 11.31
N LEU A 122 7.14 3.50 10.11
CA LEU A 122 7.85 3.37 8.84
C LEU A 122 8.31 4.77 8.37
N PRO A 123 9.55 4.96 7.91
CA PRO A 123 10.10 6.29 7.57
C PRO A 123 9.65 6.80 6.18
N PHE A 124 8.40 6.53 5.81
CA PHE A 124 7.77 6.86 4.54
C PHE A 124 6.23 6.71 4.64
N THR A 125 5.49 7.31 3.69
CA THR A 125 4.02 7.17 3.59
C THR A 125 3.63 6.03 2.64
N ALA A 126 2.37 5.58 2.66
CA ALA A 126 1.86 4.64 1.66
C ALA A 126 1.56 5.27 0.27
N SER A 127 2.12 6.46 -0.03
CA SER A 127 1.99 7.05 -1.36
C SER A 127 2.79 6.25 -2.40
N TYR A 128 2.29 6.20 -3.63
CA TYR A 128 2.94 5.42 -4.69
C TYR A 128 4.40 5.79 -4.95
N ILE A 129 4.74 7.08 -4.89
CA ILE A 129 6.13 7.58 -5.04
C ILE A 129 7.05 6.97 -3.97
N HIS A 130 6.58 6.91 -2.72
CA HIS A 130 7.35 6.29 -1.63
C HIS A 130 7.44 4.77 -1.78
N LEU A 131 6.33 4.09 -2.10
CA LEU A 131 6.30 2.63 -2.26
C LEU A 131 7.19 2.16 -3.43
N GLU A 132 7.14 2.86 -4.56
CA GLU A 132 8.00 2.58 -5.72
C GLU A 132 9.48 2.83 -5.40
N GLY A 133 9.81 3.99 -4.80
CA GLY A 133 11.18 4.34 -4.44
C GLY A 133 11.81 3.40 -3.41
N ARG A 134 11.11 3.11 -2.30
CA ARG A 134 11.55 2.19 -1.25
C ARG A 134 11.57 0.74 -1.72
N GLY A 135 10.60 0.34 -2.55
CA GLY A 135 10.54 -0.96 -3.22
C GLY A 135 11.56 -1.15 -4.35
N LYS A 136 12.33 -0.12 -4.73
CA LYS A 136 13.29 -0.11 -5.84
C LYS A 136 12.65 -0.44 -7.20
N ILE A 137 11.45 0.07 -7.44
CA ILE A 137 10.66 -0.14 -8.67
C ILE A 137 10.94 1.04 -9.62
N THR A 138 12.08 1.00 -10.29
CA THR A 138 12.64 2.12 -11.06
C THR A 138 11.89 2.47 -12.35
N LEU A 139 10.99 1.60 -12.81
CA LEU A 139 10.19 1.77 -14.03
C LEU A 139 8.69 1.93 -13.70
N GLY A 140 8.34 2.22 -12.44
CA GLY A 140 6.97 2.45 -11.99
C GLY A 140 6.07 1.21 -12.00
N ARG A 141 4.83 1.41 -11.55
CA ARG A 141 3.81 0.35 -11.34
C ARG A 141 3.49 -0.50 -12.56
N THR A 142 3.60 0.03 -13.78
CA THR A 142 3.37 -0.73 -15.02
C THR A 142 4.31 -1.93 -15.19
N THR A 143 5.47 -1.93 -14.51
CA THR A 143 6.40 -3.06 -14.51
C THR A 143 6.21 -4.05 -13.37
N PHE A 144 5.42 -3.69 -12.35
CA PHE A 144 5.18 -4.49 -11.16
C PHE A 144 4.10 -5.55 -11.40
N ASP A 145 4.42 -6.82 -11.15
CA ASP A 145 3.47 -7.92 -11.21
C ASP A 145 2.52 -7.91 -10.00
N LEU A 146 1.23 -8.05 -10.29
CA LEU A 146 0.15 -8.26 -9.34
C LEU A 146 -0.35 -9.70 -9.41
N GLY A 147 -0.91 -10.22 -8.32
CA GLY A 147 -1.56 -11.54 -8.29
C GLY A 147 -1.62 -12.17 -6.89
N ILE A 148 -2.52 -13.14 -6.72
CA ILE A 148 -2.80 -13.79 -5.42
C ILE A 148 -1.56 -14.50 -4.86
N GLY A 149 -0.82 -15.26 -5.67
CA GLY A 149 0.42 -15.92 -5.22
C GLY A 149 1.50 -14.95 -4.72
N ARG A 150 1.47 -13.68 -5.15
CA ARG A 150 2.32 -12.61 -4.61
C ARG A 150 1.79 -12.08 -3.27
N MET A 151 0.47 -12.03 -3.07
CA MET A 151 -0.12 -11.73 -1.75
C MET A 151 0.21 -12.85 -0.76
N HIS A 152 0.00 -14.11 -1.15
CA HIS A 152 0.35 -15.30 -0.37
C HIS A 152 1.79 -15.24 0.15
N THR A 153 2.74 -14.99 -0.75
CA THR A 153 4.16 -14.89 -0.40
C THR A 153 4.45 -13.68 0.50
N SER A 154 3.81 -12.53 0.26
CA SER A 154 4.04 -11.33 1.08
C SER A 154 3.39 -11.40 2.47
N ILE A 155 2.41 -12.28 2.68
CA ILE A 155 1.81 -12.53 4.00
C ILE A 155 2.88 -13.11 4.95
N SER A 156 3.52 -14.22 4.58
CA SER A 156 4.61 -14.81 5.38
C SER A 156 5.82 -13.87 5.50
N GLN A 157 6.20 -13.13 4.45
CA GLN A 157 7.31 -12.17 4.52
C GLN A 157 7.08 -11.03 5.53
N LEU A 158 5.85 -10.51 5.66
CA LEU A 158 5.53 -9.48 6.65
C LEU A 158 5.24 -10.06 8.05
N PHE A 159 4.81 -11.32 8.14
CA PHE A 159 4.61 -12.00 9.41
C PHE A 159 5.93 -12.20 10.15
N TYR A 160 6.96 -12.67 9.43
CA TYR A 160 8.32 -12.87 9.95
C TYR A 160 9.22 -11.60 9.91
N LEU A 161 8.64 -10.42 9.67
CA LEU A 161 9.40 -9.20 9.50
C LEU A 161 9.99 -8.69 10.82
N HIS A 162 11.32 -8.69 10.93
CA HIS A 162 12.04 -8.18 12.08
C HIS A 162 12.35 -6.67 11.96
N THR A 163 12.39 -5.97 13.10
CA THR A 163 12.66 -4.52 13.17
C THR A 163 14.03 -4.10 12.66
N THR A 164 15.00 -5.01 12.73
CA THR A 164 16.41 -4.81 12.34
C THR A 164 16.73 -5.28 10.93
N ASP A 165 15.75 -5.74 10.15
CA ASP A 165 16.01 -6.21 8.78
C ASP A 165 16.40 -5.05 7.85
N GLN A 166 17.57 -5.18 7.20
CA GLN A 166 18.09 -4.21 6.24
C GLN A 166 17.26 -4.14 4.95
N ALA A 167 16.52 -5.20 4.61
CA ALA A 167 15.61 -5.25 3.47
C ALA A 167 14.18 -4.77 3.82
N ARG A 168 13.88 -4.50 5.10
CA ARG A 168 12.53 -4.21 5.62
C ARG A 168 11.72 -3.24 4.76
N ASP A 169 12.25 -2.04 4.50
CA ASP A 169 11.55 -1.00 3.75
C ASP A 169 11.19 -1.47 2.32
N CYS A 170 12.04 -2.29 1.70
CA CYS A 170 11.83 -2.85 0.36
C CYS A 170 10.76 -3.95 0.37
N ILE A 171 10.77 -4.82 1.39
CA ILE A 171 9.76 -5.88 1.58
C ILE A 171 8.39 -5.25 1.85
N VAL A 172 8.31 -4.37 2.85
CA VAL A 172 7.08 -3.64 3.21
C VAL A 172 6.51 -2.90 2.00
N SER A 173 7.34 -2.14 1.29
CA SER A 173 6.85 -1.32 0.18
C SER A 173 6.32 -2.16 -0.99
N LYS A 174 6.96 -3.30 -1.31
CA LYS A 174 6.45 -4.22 -2.34
C LYS A 174 5.17 -4.92 -1.91
N ALA A 175 5.09 -5.39 -0.66
CA ALA A 175 3.90 -6.05 -0.12
C ALA A 175 2.70 -5.10 -0.09
N ILE A 176 2.88 -3.91 0.49
CA ILE A 176 1.85 -2.87 0.55
C ILE A 176 1.44 -2.41 -0.85
N LEU A 177 2.38 -2.23 -1.79
CA LEU A 177 2.06 -1.89 -3.18
C LEU A 177 1.21 -2.96 -3.88
N ASN A 178 1.46 -4.23 -3.57
CA ASN A 178 0.61 -5.33 -4.05
C ASN A 178 -0.78 -5.24 -3.42
N TYR A 179 -0.90 -5.09 -2.09
CA TYR A 179 -2.20 -4.99 -1.41
C TYR A 179 -3.03 -3.76 -1.83
N VAL A 180 -2.41 -2.58 -2.04
CA VAL A 180 -3.12 -1.40 -2.55
C VAL A 180 -3.71 -1.70 -3.93
N GLN A 181 -2.91 -2.27 -4.85
CA GLN A 181 -3.38 -2.54 -6.21
C GLN A 181 -4.25 -3.80 -6.34
N MET A 182 -4.19 -4.73 -5.39
CA MET A 182 -5.02 -5.96 -5.35
C MET A 182 -6.30 -5.83 -4.53
N ILE A 183 -6.46 -4.77 -3.73
CA ILE A 183 -7.61 -4.57 -2.84
C ILE A 183 -8.19 -3.16 -3.00
N CYS A 184 -7.39 -2.12 -2.75
CA CYS A 184 -7.89 -0.74 -2.69
C CYS A 184 -8.27 -0.19 -4.07
N GLU A 185 -7.48 -0.47 -5.12
CA GLU A 185 -7.78 0.01 -6.47
C GLU A 185 -8.91 -0.75 -7.19
N PRO A 186 -9.09 -2.08 -7.06
CA PRO A 186 -10.28 -2.80 -7.54
C PRO A 186 -11.60 -2.21 -7.03
N LEU A 187 -11.64 -1.84 -5.75
CA LEU A 187 -12.80 -1.18 -5.13
C LEU A 187 -13.11 0.19 -5.77
N ARG A 188 -12.10 0.87 -6.33
CA ARG A 188 -12.20 2.17 -7.00
C ARG A 188 -12.40 2.08 -8.52
N LEU A 189 -11.83 1.08 -9.20
CA LEU A 189 -11.62 1.06 -10.66
C LEU A 189 -12.10 -0.24 -11.32
N LYS A 190 -13.03 -0.12 -12.27
CA LYS A 190 -13.69 -1.26 -12.94
C LYS A 190 -12.74 -2.13 -13.73
N LYS A 191 -11.90 -1.53 -14.58
CA LYS A 191 -11.02 -2.29 -15.48
C LYS A 191 -9.96 -3.09 -14.70
N LEU A 192 -9.41 -2.50 -13.64
CA LEU A 192 -8.40 -3.15 -12.81
C LEU A 192 -9.03 -4.27 -11.95
N CYS A 193 -10.26 -4.08 -11.46
CA CYS A 193 -11.05 -5.15 -10.81
C CYS A 193 -11.20 -6.37 -11.72
N GLY A 194 -11.76 -6.19 -12.93
CA GLY A 194 -11.93 -7.29 -13.89
C GLY A 194 -10.61 -7.93 -14.35
N LYS A 195 -9.53 -7.15 -14.48
CA LYS A 195 -8.19 -7.66 -14.75
C LYS A 195 -7.70 -8.60 -13.63
N ILE A 196 -7.85 -8.21 -12.37
CA ILE A 196 -7.38 -9.00 -11.22
C ILE A 196 -8.28 -10.23 -11.00
N GLU A 197 -9.59 -10.10 -11.13
CA GLU A 197 -10.52 -11.24 -11.13
C GLU A 197 -10.11 -12.33 -12.13
N SER A 198 -9.59 -11.96 -13.30
CA SER A 198 -9.13 -12.91 -14.33
C SER A 198 -7.86 -13.71 -13.93
N VAL A 199 -7.08 -13.23 -12.96
CA VAL A 199 -5.90 -13.92 -12.41
C VAL A 199 -6.07 -14.39 -10.96
N ALA A 200 -7.23 -14.14 -10.36
CA ALA A 200 -7.59 -14.62 -9.02
C ALA A 200 -7.91 -16.13 -8.99
N GLN A 201 -8.21 -16.75 -10.14
CA GLN A 201 -8.32 -18.20 -10.27
C GLN A 201 -6.92 -18.83 -10.47
N PRO A 202 -6.54 -19.87 -9.69
CA PRO A 202 -5.34 -20.68 -9.96
C PRO A 202 -5.53 -21.56 -11.22
N THR A 203 -4.43 -22.01 -11.82
CA THR A 203 -4.46 -23.05 -12.87
C THR A 203 -4.84 -24.41 -12.29
N GLU A 204 -5.01 -25.41 -13.17
CA GLU A 204 -5.22 -26.82 -12.79
C GLU A 204 -4.06 -27.36 -11.92
N ASP A 205 -2.83 -26.86 -12.12
CA ASP A 205 -1.65 -27.15 -11.29
C ASP A 205 -1.62 -26.40 -9.94
N GLY A 206 -2.67 -25.64 -9.60
CA GLY A 206 -2.75 -24.80 -8.40
C GLY A 206 -1.95 -23.49 -8.48
N VAL A 207 -1.43 -23.10 -9.65
CA VAL A 207 -0.54 -21.94 -9.78
C VAL A 207 -1.35 -20.67 -10.09
N TYR A 208 -1.25 -19.65 -9.24
CA TYR A 208 -1.84 -18.34 -9.51
C TYR A 208 -1.10 -17.60 -10.62
N ARG A 209 -1.86 -17.06 -11.58
CA ARG A 209 -1.33 -16.20 -12.65
C ARG A 209 -1.00 -14.80 -12.11
N THR A 210 -0.21 -14.04 -12.87
CA THR A 210 0.04 -12.62 -12.59
C THR A 210 -0.44 -11.72 -13.73
N CYS A 211 -0.70 -10.46 -13.41
CA CYS A 211 -1.00 -9.40 -14.38
C CYS A 211 -0.19 -8.13 -14.08
N LYS A 212 -0.14 -7.18 -15.02
CA LYS A 212 0.46 -5.85 -14.80
C LYS A 212 -0.53 -4.72 -15.07
N PRO A 213 -0.43 -3.59 -14.34
CA PRO A 213 -1.12 -2.35 -14.71
C PRO A 213 -0.70 -1.90 -16.12
N SER A 214 -1.66 -1.48 -16.94
CA SER A 214 -1.38 -0.70 -18.16
C SER A 214 -1.07 0.76 -17.80
N ALA A 215 -0.67 1.56 -18.79
CA ALA A 215 -0.61 3.02 -18.63
C ALA A 215 -1.98 3.58 -18.19
N TYR A 216 -3.07 3.07 -18.77
CA TYR A 216 -4.44 3.44 -18.42
C TYR A 216 -4.82 3.07 -16.98
N ASP A 217 -4.49 1.87 -16.50
CA ASP A 217 -4.74 1.53 -15.09
C ASP A 217 -4.01 2.50 -14.14
N VAL A 218 -2.75 2.86 -14.44
CA VAL A 218 -1.96 3.82 -13.66
C VAL A 218 -2.53 5.24 -13.77
N SER A 219 -2.98 5.66 -14.94
CA SER A 219 -3.61 6.97 -15.15
C SER A 219 -4.95 7.07 -14.41
N CYS A 220 -5.73 5.97 -14.37
CA CYS A 220 -6.95 5.84 -13.56
C CYS A 220 -6.68 5.95 -12.06
N GLN A 221 -5.66 5.23 -11.54
CA GLN A 221 -5.24 5.31 -10.14
C GLN A 221 -4.86 6.75 -9.76
N ASN A 222 -4.07 7.42 -10.61
CA ASN A 222 -3.59 8.78 -10.36
C ASN A 222 -4.73 9.83 -10.45
N ASN A 223 -5.72 9.65 -11.31
CA ASN A 223 -6.82 10.60 -11.54
C ASN A 223 -8.10 10.31 -10.73
N TRP A 224 -8.18 9.24 -9.92
CA TRP A 224 -9.41 8.85 -9.21
C TRP A 224 -10.01 9.95 -8.31
N GLY A 225 -9.16 10.77 -7.67
CA GLY A 225 -9.60 11.96 -6.94
C GLY A 225 -10.26 12.99 -7.86
N THR A 226 -9.60 13.36 -8.95
CA THR A 226 -10.11 14.29 -9.98
C THR A 226 -11.43 13.80 -10.58
N MET A 227 -11.53 12.52 -10.91
CA MET A 227 -12.77 11.89 -11.41
C MET A 227 -13.90 11.99 -10.36
N SER A 228 -13.58 11.77 -9.09
CA SER A 228 -14.55 11.90 -7.98
C SER A 228 -15.06 13.33 -7.84
N ASP A 229 -14.16 14.32 -7.80
CA ASP A 229 -14.53 15.73 -7.69
C ASP A 229 -15.37 16.18 -8.89
N ARG A 230 -15.01 15.78 -10.12
CA ARG A 230 -15.79 16.08 -11.34
C ARG A 230 -17.19 15.49 -11.33
N ALA A 231 -17.34 14.22 -10.94
CA ALA A 231 -18.66 13.63 -10.82
C ALA A 231 -19.53 14.41 -9.82
N HIS A 232 -18.97 14.82 -8.67
CA HIS A 232 -19.63 15.63 -7.64
C HIS A 232 -19.87 17.10 -8.03
N GLU A 233 -19.41 17.57 -9.19
CA GLU A 233 -19.79 18.88 -9.76
C GLU A 233 -21.05 18.80 -10.64
N GLN A 234 -21.50 17.60 -11.03
CA GLN A 234 -22.53 17.40 -12.05
C GLN A 234 -23.90 16.93 -11.52
N SER A 235 -24.95 17.30 -12.25
CA SER A 235 -26.36 17.04 -11.90
C SER A 235 -26.95 15.81 -12.59
N ASN A 236 -26.35 15.40 -13.70
CA ASN A 236 -26.74 14.24 -14.51
C ASN A 236 -25.50 13.63 -15.19
N LEU A 237 -25.67 12.52 -15.89
CA LEU A 237 -24.57 11.76 -16.50
C LEU A 237 -24.07 12.33 -17.85
N THR A 238 -24.74 13.32 -18.43
CA THR A 238 -24.52 13.81 -19.81
C THR A 238 -24.11 15.28 -19.92
N ASP A 239 -24.18 16.06 -18.83
CA ASP A 239 -23.53 17.37 -18.74
C ASP A 239 -22.04 17.22 -19.07
N THR A 240 -21.43 18.17 -19.79
CA THR A 240 -19.98 18.18 -20.02
C THR A 240 -19.26 19.16 -19.11
N PHE A 241 -18.08 18.79 -18.60
CA PHE A 241 -17.20 19.63 -17.78
C PHE A 241 -15.93 20.05 -18.55
N ARG A 242 -15.28 21.13 -18.12
CA ARG A 242 -14.01 21.62 -18.70
C ARG A 242 -13.04 22.12 -17.61
N PRO A 243 -11.71 21.94 -17.76
CA PRO A 243 -11.05 21.01 -18.69
C PRO A 243 -11.47 19.55 -18.47
N GLN A 244 -11.40 18.78 -19.55
CA GLN A 244 -11.62 17.33 -19.60
C GLN A 244 -10.50 16.60 -18.84
N ILE A 245 -10.73 15.36 -18.40
CA ILE A 245 -9.67 14.51 -17.83
C ILE A 245 -9.10 13.66 -18.97
N LEU A 246 -7.82 13.88 -19.29
CA LEU A 246 -7.09 13.08 -20.28
C LEU A 246 -6.37 11.92 -19.58
N MET A 247 -6.46 10.74 -20.19
CA MET A 247 -5.94 9.47 -19.67
C MET A 247 -4.84 8.94 -20.60
N ASP A 248 -3.77 8.40 -20.02
CA ASP A 248 -2.75 7.67 -20.78
C ASP A 248 -3.30 6.29 -21.19
N GLY A 249 -3.00 5.76 -22.38
CA GLY A 249 -3.48 4.43 -22.80
C GLY A 249 -3.38 4.16 -24.30
N ASN A 250 -4.02 3.09 -24.77
CA ASN A 250 -4.36 2.89 -26.18
C ASN A 250 -5.90 2.83 -26.31
N GLU A 251 -6.50 3.78 -27.02
CA GLU A 251 -7.95 3.90 -27.22
C GLU A 251 -8.58 2.61 -27.79
N GLU A 252 -7.86 1.85 -28.63
CA GLU A 252 -8.33 0.56 -29.17
C GLU A 252 -8.52 -0.54 -28.09
N ILE A 253 -7.81 -0.44 -26.97
CA ILE A 253 -7.74 -1.45 -25.90
C ILE A 253 -8.39 -0.93 -24.61
N ASP A 254 -8.31 0.38 -24.38
CA ASP A 254 -8.73 1.10 -23.18
C ASP A 254 -10.07 1.83 -23.35
N GLY A 255 -10.52 2.07 -24.57
CA GLY A 255 -11.73 2.85 -24.84
C GLY A 255 -11.50 4.33 -24.59
N CYS A 256 -12.49 5.02 -23.99
CA CYS A 256 -12.42 6.47 -23.83
C CYS A 256 -11.22 6.91 -22.96
N LEU A 257 -10.30 7.65 -23.60
CA LEU A 257 -9.14 8.30 -22.97
C LEU A 257 -9.40 9.77 -22.59
N CYS A 258 -10.61 10.29 -22.83
CA CYS A 258 -10.94 11.70 -22.65
C CYS A 258 -12.29 11.85 -21.92
N LEU A 259 -12.26 11.76 -20.59
CA LEU A 259 -13.47 11.81 -19.77
C LEU A 259 -13.93 13.27 -19.64
N ASP A 260 -15.14 13.58 -20.12
CA ASP A 260 -15.73 14.91 -19.98
C ASP A 260 -17.12 14.98 -19.35
N ASN A 261 -17.70 13.84 -18.99
CA ASN A 261 -18.99 13.75 -18.32
C ASN A 261 -19.02 12.61 -17.27
N ALA A 262 -19.97 12.68 -16.33
CA ALA A 262 -20.11 11.70 -15.27
C ALA A 262 -20.54 10.31 -15.78
N GLY A 263 -21.12 10.19 -16.98
CA GLY A 263 -21.40 8.91 -17.65
C GLY A 263 -20.13 8.14 -18.01
N GLU A 264 -19.13 8.82 -18.55
CA GLU A 264 -17.81 8.24 -18.83
C GLU A 264 -17.07 7.88 -17.54
N ILE A 265 -17.04 8.78 -16.55
CA ILE A 265 -16.46 8.48 -15.23
C ILE A 265 -17.11 7.24 -14.62
N LYS A 266 -18.44 7.12 -14.71
CA LYS A 266 -19.21 5.94 -14.24
C LYS A 266 -18.82 4.64 -14.95
N ASN A 267 -18.25 4.68 -16.15
CA ASN A 267 -17.74 3.49 -16.83
C ASN A 267 -16.33 3.11 -16.37
N VAL A 268 -15.54 4.06 -15.87
CA VAL A 268 -14.18 3.83 -15.33
C VAL A 268 -14.19 3.39 -13.86
N VAL A 269 -15.03 4.01 -13.02
CA VAL A 269 -14.97 3.83 -11.55
C VAL A 269 -16.03 2.88 -10.99
N ASN A 270 -15.66 2.20 -9.91
CA ASN A 270 -16.54 1.40 -9.04
C ASN A 270 -17.09 2.23 -7.87
N CYS A 271 -16.31 3.18 -7.35
CA CYS A 271 -16.76 4.14 -6.35
C CYS A 271 -16.12 5.52 -6.54
N LEU A 272 -16.76 6.56 -6.01
CA LEU A 272 -16.25 7.92 -5.90
C LEU A 272 -15.73 8.18 -4.47
N LYS A 273 -14.70 8.99 -4.31
CA LYS A 273 -14.40 9.61 -3.02
C LYS A 273 -15.58 10.49 -2.57
N SER A 274 -15.85 10.57 -1.27
CA SER A 274 -16.84 11.54 -0.76
C SER A 274 -16.39 12.98 -1.02
N LYS A 275 -17.35 13.88 -1.25
CA LYS A 275 -17.10 15.32 -1.34
C LYS A 275 -16.74 15.87 0.05
N ASN A 276 -15.53 16.41 0.20
CA ASN A 276 -15.11 17.00 1.48
C ASN A 276 -16.00 18.20 1.84
N PRO A 277 -16.57 18.30 3.06
CA PRO A 277 -17.52 19.36 3.41
C PRO A 277 -16.92 20.78 3.36
N GLY A 278 -15.59 20.91 3.33
CA GLY A 278 -14.87 22.17 3.11
C GLY A 278 -14.55 22.53 1.66
N SER A 279 -14.78 21.67 0.66
CA SER A 279 -14.45 21.94 -0.75
C SER A 279 -15.50 22.80 -1.50
N GLY A 280 -16.44 23.40 -0.76
CA GLY A 280 -17.52 24.23 -1.28
C GLY A 280 -17.05 25.49 -2.03
N GLY A 281 -16.77 25.35 -3.33
CA GLY A 281 -16.88 26.44 -4.29
C GLY A 281 -15.88 27.59 -4.15
N ARG A 282 -14.60 27.32 -3.84
CA ARG A 282 -13.52 28.28 -4.16
C ARG A 282 -13.42 28.44 -5.68
N LYS A 283 -14.23 29.35 -6.25
CA LYS A 283 -14.15 29.78 -7.65
C LYS A 283 -12.72 30.24 -7.95
N ILE A 284 -11.94 29.39 -8.62
CA ILE A 284 -10.60 29.76 -9.11
C ILE A 284 -10.79 30.85 -10.16
N LYS A 285 -10.50 32.10 -9.79
CA LYS A 285 -10.36 33.19 -10.76
C LYS A 285 -9.11 32.91 -11.58
N THR A 286 -9.28 32.35 -12.78
CA THR A 286 -8.24 32.07 -13.77
C THR A 286 -7.70 33.37 -14.41
N GLY A 287 -7.11 34.22 -13.58
CA GLY A 287 -6.51 35.51 -13.93
C GLY A 287 -4.98 35.49 -13.86
N GLY A 288 -4.33 34.62 -14.64
CA GLY A 288 -2.87 34.53 -14.69
C GLY A 288 -2.39 33.70 -15.87
N LYS A 289 -1.60 34.30 -16.76
CA LYS A 289 -0.97 33.58 -17.89
C LYS A 289 0.17 32.71 -17.36
N ALA A 290 0.03 31.38 -17.44
CA ALA A 290 1.15 30.49 -17.26
C ALA A 290 2.19 30.75 -18.35
N LYS A 291 3.45 31.00 -17.96
CA LYS A 291 4.59 30.96 -18.88
C LYS A 291 5.10 29.52 -18.92
N TYR A 292 5.33 29.00 -20.12
CA TYR A 292 6.13 27.79 -20.31
C TYR A 292 7.55 28.04 -19.76
N PHE A 293 8.12 27.00 -19.16
CA PHE A 293 9.55 26.89 -18.89
C PHE A 293 10.01 25.54 -19.46
N ASP A 294 10.66 25.60 -20.62
CA ASP A 294 11.28 24.42 -21.22
C ASP A 294 12.55 24.06 -20.44
N HIS A 295 12.57 22.86 -19.87
CA HIS A 295 13.79 22.25 -19.34
C HIS A 295 14.13 20.99 -20.13
N VAL A 296 14.86 21.20 -21.22
CA VAL A 296 15.49 20.16 -22.02
C VAL A 296 16.52 19.41 -21.18
N LEU A 297 16.41 18.08 -21.13
CA LEU A 297 17.41 17.20 -20.54
C LEU A 297 18.63 17.06 -21.47
N PRO A 298 19.88 17.26 -21.00
CA PRO A 298 21.08 16.85 -21.72
C PRO A 298 21.30 15.33 -21.61
N PRO A 299 21.84 14.66 -22.64
CA PRO A 299 22.05 13.21 -22.67
C PRO A 299 23.31 12.75 -21.91
N ALA A 300 23.42 11.44 -21.69
CA ALA A 300 24.56 10.81 -21.02
C ALA A 300 25.84 10.77 -21.90
N GLY A 301 27.02 10.84 -21.27
CA GLY A 301 28.33 10.76 -21.89
C GLY A 301 29.39 10.17 -20.95
N PHE A 302 30.46 9.58 -21.52
CA PHE A 302 31.39 8.68 -20.80
C PHE A 302 32.73 9.35 -20.38
N LEU A 303 33.27 8.88 -19.25
CA LEU A 303 34.68 8.83 -18.82
C LEU A 303 35.61 10.06 -18.97
N ARG A 304 36.22 10.48 -17.85
CA ARG A 304 37.70 10.43 -17.62
C ARG A 304 38.13 10.87 -16.21
N THR A 305 39.06 10.12 -15.63
CA THR A 305 40.05 10.56 -14.60
C THR A 305 41.42 10.66 -15.31
N PRO A 306 42.40 11.49 -14.88
CA PRO A 306 43.03 11.57 -13.53
C PRO A 306 43.05 13.01 -12.96
N GLY A 307 43.60 13.35 -11.78
CA GLY A 307 44.27 12.57 -10.72
C GLY A 307 45.70 13.06 -10.39
N CYS A 308 45.89 13.88 -9.34
CA CYS A 308 47.22 14.08 -8.69
C CYS A 308 47.16 14.68 -7.26
N THR A 309 47.57 13.85 -6.29
CA THR A 309 48.34 14.05 -5.02
C THR A 309 48.65 15.42 -4.36
N ARG A 310 48.79 15.34 -3.00
CA ARG A 310 49.59 16.17 -2.04
C ARG A 310 48.99 17.49 -1.50
N LEU A 311 49.28 17.94 -0.26
CA LEU A 311 49.65 17.32 1.06
C LEU A 311 49.64 18.44 2.16
N LEU A 312 50.03 18.11 3.42
CA LEU A 312 50.30 18.99 4.59
C LEU A 312 49.03 19.41 5.40
N THR A 313 48.78 19.02 6.68
CA THR A 313 49.50 19.10 8.01
C THR A 313 49.32 20.46 8.72
N ASP A 314 49.22 20.63 10.06
CA ASP A 314 49.03 19.79 11.29
C ASP A 314 48.76 20.78 12.48
N ASP A 315 48.38 20.46 13.73
CA ASP A 315 47.96 19.20 14.42
C ASP A 315 46.52 19.35 14.99
N VAL A 316 46.13 19.48 16.28
CA VAL A 316 46.79 19.59 17.61
C VAL A 316 46.14 18.60 18.60
N ALA A 317 46.91 17.66 19.17
CA ALA A 317 46.44 16.65 20.11
C ALA A 317 46.49 17.07 21.61
N PHE A 318 45.74 16.36 22.48
CA PHE A 318 45.98 16.31 23.92
C PHE A 318 45.81 14.88 24.48
N ASN A 319 46.45 14.59 25.63
CA ASN A 319 46.98 13.25 25.92
C ASN A 319 46.17 12.36 26.90
N ARG A 320 46.50 11.05 26.88
CA ARG A 320 46.06 9.99 27.83
C ARG A 320 46.88 10.02 29.15
N PRO A 321 46.57 9.23 30.22
CA PRO A 321 46.75 7.74 30.30
C PRO A 321 45.45 7.00 30.74
N VAL A 322 45.16 5.71 30.49
CA VAL A 322 45.88 4.41 30.41
C VAL A 322 45.99 3.63 31.73
N MET A 323 45.21 2.53 31.83
CA MET A 323 45.36 1.26 32.59
C MET A 323 44.10 0.41 32.32
N GLY A 324 44.06 -0.91 32.18
CA GLY A 324 45.10 -1.96 32.06
C GLY A 324 44.46 -3.30 31.60
N LEU A 325 45.21 -4.17 30.91
CA LEU A 325 44.76 -5.48 30.37
C LEU A 325 45.08 -6.64 31.35
N PRO A 326 44.41 -7.82 31.30
CA PRO A 326 44.83 -8.90 30.36
C PRO A 326 43.72 -9.87 29.87
N CYS A 327 44.13 -10.91 29.12
CA CYS A 327 43.27 -11.81 28.34
C CYS A 327 43.11 -13.24 28.91
N ALA A 328 41.99 -13.91 28.54
CA ALA A 328 41.88 -15.36 28.31
C ALA A 328 40.88 -15.56 27.14
N LYS A 329 40.98 -16.46 26.15
CA LYS A 329 41.53 -17.83 25.94
C LYS A 329 40.74 -18.98 26.57
N GLY A 330 40.27 -19.89 25.71
CA GLY A 330 39.47 -21.09 26.02
C GLY A 330 37.96 -20.87 25.76
N GLY A 331 37.21 -21.80 25.17
CA GLY A 331 37.56 -23.09 24.58
C GLY A 331 36.36 -23.70 23.83
N MET A 332 36.57 -24.73 23.00
CA MET A 332 35.48 -25.41 22.28
C MET A 332 34.68 -26.34 23.21
N ALA A 333 33.36 -26.38 23.05
CA ALA A 333 32.50 -27.45 23.53
C ALA A 333 31.42 -27.76 22.48
N ALA A 334 31.44 -28.95 21.90
CA ALA A 334 30.41 -29.41 20.98
C ALA A 334 29.29 -30.11 21.76
N VAL A 335 28.06 -29.58 21.70
CA VAL A 335 26.90 -30.21 22.33
C VAL A 335 26.41 -31.35 21.44
N ARG A 336 26.66 -32.58 21.89
CA ARG A 336 26.21 -33.81 21.23
C ARG A 336 24.94 -34.29 21.90
N LEU A 337 23.78 -33.96 21.33
CA LEU A 337 22.50 -34.51 21.78
C LEU A 337 22.45 -36.01 21.47
N LEU A 338 22.13 -36.82 22.49
CA LEU A 338 21.77 -38.22 22.35
C LEU A 338 20.26 -38.30 22.17
N THR A 339 19.81 -39.01 21.14
CA THR A 339 18.41 -39.40 20.97
C THR A 339 18.27 -40.83 21.47
N GLU A 340 17.71 -41.03 22.66
CA GLU A 340 17.20 -42.34 23.04
C GLU A 340 15.84 -42.54 22.36
N VAL A 341 15.71 -43.62 21.60
CA VAL A 341 14.44 -44.09 21.04
C VAL A 341 14.11 -45.39 21.76
N ALA A 342 12.96 -45.39 22.44
CA ALA A 342 12.33 -46.60 22.97
C ALA A 342 11.23 -47.07 22.00
N GLU A 343 10.68 -48.26 22.28
CA GLU A 343 9.64 -48.97 21.51
C GLU A 343 10.17 -49.63 20.22
N GLY A 344 10.08 -50.98 20.19
CA GLY A 344 10.65 -51.86 19.17
C GLY A 344 10.94 -53.25 19.72
#